data_AF-A0A843H561-F1
#
_entry.id   AF-A0A843H561-F1
#
_cell.length_a   1.000
_cell.length_b   1.000
_cell.length_c   1.000
_cell.angle_alpha   90.00
_cell.angle_beta   90.00
_cell.angle_gamma   90.00
#
_symmetry.space_group_name_H-M   'P 1'
#
loop_
_entity.id
_entity.type
_entity.pdbx_description
1 polymer ?
#
loop_
_entity_poly.entity_id
_entity_poly.type
_entity_poly.pdbx_seq_one_letter_code
_entity_poly.pdbx_strand_id
1 'polypeptide(L)'
;MINDFILDVCDYMGIDPPELSYNTDHFSSDTMIAQCSPDGSTIFVKPYEKRPTMDHYFAIAHELRHVWQIRTDKNKYMADYKPVSLCGSIEEYNLQPAEIDANAFAAAVMMDAFGVKPLFENQSEKVKSEIWDRVKCFFGR
;
A
#
# COMPACT_ATOMS: atom_id res chain seq x y z
N MET A 1 12.26 13.22 -4.69
CA MET A 1 12.01 12.51 -3.41
C MET A 1 10.89 11.49 -3.57
N ILE A 2 9.60 11.88 -3.65
CA ILE A 2 8.52 10.90 -3.91
C ILE A 2 8.61 10.29 -5.31
N ASN A 3 8.86 11.10 -6.34
CA ASN A 3 8.97 10.58 -7.71
C ASN A 3 10.10 9.54 -7.80
N ASP A 4 11.28 9.86 -7.28
CA ASP A 4 12.43 8.93 -7.27
C ASP A 4 12.08 7.64 -6.50
N PHE A 5 11.45 7.77 -5.33
CA PHE A 5 10.97 6.62 -4.55
C PHE A 5 9.96 5.75 -5.32
N ILE A 6 9.00 6.37 -6.02
CA ILE A 6 8.04 5.65 -6.86
C ILE A 6 8.77 4.90 -7.97
N LEU A 7 9.73 5.55 -8.64
CA LEU A 7 10.51 4.93 -9.71
C LEU A 7 11.30 3.73 -9.19
N ASP A 8 12.01 3.87 -8.08
CA ASP A 8 12.81 2.79 -7.47
C ASP A 8 11.93 1.59 -7.06
N VAL A 9 10.78 1.85 -6.44
CA VAL A 9 9.84 0.81 -6.00
C VAL A 9 9.16 0.13 -7.19
N CYS A 10 8.81 0.87 -8.25
CA CYS A 10 8.24 0.31 -9.47
C CYS A 10 9.24 -0.53 -10.25
N ASP A 11 10.50 -0.08 -10.35
CA ASP A 11 11.60 -0.82 -10.96
C ASP A 11 11.83 -2.16 -10.25
N TYR A 12 11.87 -2.16 -8.91
CA TYR A 12 11.95 -3.39 -8.11
C TYR A 12 10.81 -4.37 -8.42
N MET A 13 9.60 -3.87 -8.63
CA MET A 13 8.43 -4.69 -8.93
C MET A 13 8.29 -5.06 -10.43
N GLY A 14 9.11 -4.48 -11.31
CA GLY A 14 9.06 -4.69 -12.75
C GLY A 14 7.79 -4.16 -13.40
N ILE A 15 7.24 -3.04 -12.91
CA ILE A 15 6.06 -2.38 -13.50
C ILE A 15 6.37 -0.95 -13.92
N ASP A 16 5.65 -0.47 -14.93
CA ASP A 16 5.70 0.95 -15.29
C ASP A 16 5.11 1.81 -14.16
N PRO A 17 5.71 2.95 -13.82
CA PRO A 17 5.20 3.82 -12.77
C PRO A 17 3.80 4.34 -13.11
N PRO A 18 2.85 4.34 -12.17
CA PRO A 18 1.56 5.00 -12.36
C PRO A 18 1.72 6.52 -12.43
N GLU A 19 0.71 7.20 -12.96
CA GLU A 19 0.62 8.66 -12.87
C GLU A 19 0.51 9.09 -11.41
N LEU A 20 1.17 10.19 -11.04
CA LEU A 20 1.07 10.77 -9.71
C LEU A 20 0.15 11.99 -9.73
N SER A 21 -0.89 11.96 -8.90
CA SER A 21 -1.82 13.08 -8.72
C SER A 21 -1.89 13.50 -7.26
N TYR A 22 -2.05 14.80 -7.03
CA TYR A 22 -2.29 15.39 -5.70
C TYR A 22 -3.74 15.82 -5.48
N ASN A 23 -4.62 15.53 -6.45
CA ASN A 23 -6.05 15.73 -6.27
C ASN A 23 -6.59 14.64 -5.34
N THR A 24 -7.10 15.04 -4.17
CA THR A 24 -7.62 14.13 -3.14
C THR A 24 -9.09 14.41 -2.81
N ASP A 25 -9.81 15.14 -3.66
CA ASP A 25 -11.21 15.54 -3.44
C ASP A 25 -12.18 14.35 -3.30
N HIS A 26 -11.74 13.17 -3.74
CA HIS A 26 -12.51 11.92 -3.73
C HIS A 26 -12.17 11.01 -2.54
N PHE A 27 -11.24 11.41 -1.66
CA PHE A 27 -10.88 10.63 -0.48
C PHE A 27 -12.08 10.54 0.47
N SER A 28 -12.39 9.34 0.93
CA SER A 28 -13.53 9.10 1.83
C SER A 28 -13.28 9.53 3.28
N SER A 29 -12.03 9.84 3.65
CA SER A 29 -11.64 10.28 5.00
C SER A 29 -10.43 11.19 4.97
N ASP A 30 -10.40 12.18 5.88
CA ASP A 30 -9.26 13.08 6.09
C ASP A 30 -7.98 12.35 6.51
N THR A 31 -8.10 11.13 7.03
CA THR A 31 -6.97 10.29 7.45
C THR A 31 -6.30 9.54 6.30
N MET A 32 -6.91 9.52 5.10
CA MET A 32 -6.31 8.87 3.94
C MET A 32 -5.12 9.68 3.43
N ILE A 33 -3.99 9.00 3.23
CA ILE A 33 -2.74 9.60 2.75
C ILE A 33 -2.52 9.30 1.27
N ALA A 34 -2.90 8.11 0.81
CA ALA A 34 -2.82 7.74 -0.59
C ALA A 34 -3.97 6.81 -0.99
N GLN A 35 -4.22 6.71 -2.30
CA GLN A 35 -5.14 5.77 -2.92
C GLN A 35 -4.73 5.52 -4.38
N CYS A 36 -4.84 4.29 -4.87
CA CYS A 36 -4.73 4.00 -6.31
C CYS A 36 -6.09 4.01 -7.03
N SER A 37 -6.08 4.32 -8.32
CA SER A 37 -7.26 4.20 -9.17
C SER A 37 -7.64 2.72 -9.38
N PRO A 38 -8.92 2.40 -9.67
CA PRO A 38 -9.37 1.00 -9.83
C PRO A 38 -8.67 0.19 -10.96
N ASP A 39 -8.13 0.89 -11.96
CA ASP A 39 -7.33 0.30 -13.04
C ASP A 39 -5.82 0.32 -12.75
N GLY A 40 -5.42 0.90 -11.62
CA GLY A 40 -4.05 1.08 -11.20
C GLY A 40 -3.25 2.06 -12.06
N SER A 41 -3.88 2.88 -12.91
CA SER A 41 -3.17 3.84 -13.77
C SER A 41 -2.62 5.06 -13.02
N THR A 42 -3.26 5.46 -11.92
CA THR A 42 -2.92 6.65 -11.14
C THR A 42 -2.82 6.32 -9.65
N ILE A 43 -1.87 6.94 -8.95
CA ILE A 43 -1.87 7.06 -7.49
C ILE A 43 -2.16 8.51 -7.10
N PHE A 44 -3.07 8.67 -6.15
CA PHE A 44 -3.44 9.93 -5.54
C PHE A 44 -2.77 10.03 -4.19
N VAL A 45 -2.08 11.14 -3.91
CA VAL A 45 -1.34 11.34 -2.67
C VAL A 45 -1.76 12.67 -2.05
N LYS A 46 -2.03 12.66 -0.75
CA LYS A 46 -2.34 13.87 0.01
C LYS A 46 -1.15 14.85 -0.04
N PRO A 47 -1.39 16.15 -0.32
CA PRO A 47 -0.33 17.14 -0.29
C PRO A 47 0.37 17.19 1.08
N TYR A 48 1.68 17.37 1.06
CA TYR A 48 2.52 17.60 2.24
C TYR A 48 3.17 18.97 2.13
N GLU A 49 3.46 19.62 3.26
CA GLU A 49 3.94 21.00 3.25
C GLU A 49 5.37 21.14 2.71
N LYS A 50 6.36 20.63 3.47
CA LYS A 50 7.79 20.82 3.14
C LYS A 50 8.47 19.53 2.73
N ARG A 51 8.14 18.42 3.40
CA ARG A 51 8.69 17.09 3.14
C ARG A 51 7.64 16.01 3.40
N PRO A 52 7.64 14.92 2.64
CA PRO A 52 6.82 13.74 2.94
C PRO A 52 7.22 13.15 4.30
N THR A 53 6.23 12.70 5.06
CA THR A 53 6.46 11.94 6.30
C THR A 53 6.73 10.47 5.98
N MET A 54 7.16 9.68 6.97
CA MET A 54 7.27 8.22 6.80
C MET A 54 5.93 7.58 6.45
N ASP A 55 4.82 8.13 6.94
CA ASP A 55 3.48 7.66 6.59
C ASP A 55 3.14 7.91 5.11
N HIS A 56 3.69 8.97 4.49
CA HIS A 56 3.55 9.16 3.05
C HIS A 56 4.27 8.07 2.27
N TYR A 57 5.53 7.77 2.62
CA TYR A 57 6.29 6.71 1.94
C TYR A 57 5.64 5.34 2.14
N PHE A 58 5.17 5.05 3.36
CA PHE A 58 4.44 3.82 3.65
C PHE A 58 3.16 3.72 2.81
N ALA A 59 2.32 4.76 2.83
CA ALA A 59 1.06 4.76 2.08
C ALA A 59 1.30 4.64 0.57
N ILE A 60 2.31 5.33 0.03
CA ILE A 60 2.67 5.21 -1.39
C ILE A 60 3.14 3.79 -1.72
N ALA A 61 4.02 3.18 -0.92
CA ALA A 61 4.46 1.80 -1.15
C ALA A 61 3.30 0.80 -1.09
N HIS A 62 2.35 1.02 -0.18
CA HIS A 62 1.13 0.24 -0.07
C HIS A 62 0.30 0.33 -1.36
N GLU A 63 0.02 1.54 -1.84
CA GLU A 63 -0.76 1.74 -3.09
C GLU A 63 -0.02 1.26 -4.34
N LEU A 64 1.30 1.44 -4.42
CA LEU A 64 2.11 0.88 -5.52
C LEU A 64 2.02 -0.65 -5.55
N ARG A 65 1.89 -1.29 -4.39
CA ARG A 65 1.67 -2.73 -4.34
C ARG A 65 0.30 -3.12 -4.87
N HIS A 66 -0.75 -2.35 -4.58
CA HIS A 66 -2.06 -2.55 -5.20
C HIS A 66 -2.02 -2.37 -6.72
N VAL A 67 -1.31 -1.35 -7.22
CA VAL A 67 -1.06 -1.17 -8.66
C VAL A 67 -0.43 -2.43 -9.26
N TRP A 68 0.62 -2.98 -8.62
CA TRP A 68 1.24 -4.22 -9.06
C TRP A 68 0.27 -5.40 -9.08
N GLN A 69 -0.54 -5.56 -8.02
CA GLN A 69 -1.54 -6.64 -7.92
C GLN A 69 -2.59 -6.53 -9.03
N ILE A 70 -3.10 -5.32 -9.31
CA ILE A 70 -4.09 -5.06 -10.37
C ILE A 70 -3.53 -5.38 -11.74
N ARG A 71 -2.27 -5.00 -12.03
CA ARG A 71 -1.66 -5.14 -13.36
C ARG A 71 -1.07 -6.52 -13.62
N THR A 72 -0.62 -7.24 -12.58
CA THR A 72 0.16 -8.48 -12.74
C THR A 72 -0.62 -9.74 -12.39
N ASP A 73 -1.44 -9.72 -11.32
CA ASP A 73 -2.11 -10.92 -10.81
C ASP A 73 -3.51 -10.58 -10.25
N LYS A 74 -4.31 -9.90 -11.09
CA LYS A 74 -5.62 -9.38 -10.70
C LYS A 74 -6.53 -10.48 -10.15
N ASN A 75 -6.50 -11.67 -10.73
CA ASN A 75 -7.37 -12.75 -10.31
C ASN A 75 -7.05 -13.23 -8.89
N LYS A 76 -5.76 -13.33 -8.53
CA LYS A 76 -5.37 -13.77 -7.19
C LYS A 76 -5.80 -12.79 -6.09
N TYR A 77 -5.68 -11.49 -6.35
CA TYR A 77 -5.87 -10.47 -5.31
C TYR A 77 -7.24 -9.78 -5.36
N MET A 78 -7.84 -9.65 -6.54
CA MET A 78 -9.02 -8.80 -6.77
C MET A 78 -10.30 -9.59 -7.12
N ALA A 79 -10.23 -10.91 -7.35
CA ALA A 79 -11.42 -11.69 -7.70
C ALA A 79 -12.49 -11.67 -6.61
N ASP A 80 -12.05 -11.83 -5.35
CA ASP A 80 -12.93 -11.85 -4.17
C ASP A 80 -12.75 -10.61 -3.28
N TYR A 81 -12.07 -9.58 -3.78
CA TYR A 81 -11.82 -8.37 -3.01
C TYR A 81 -13.11 -7.60 -2.76
N LYS A 82 -13.32 -7.25 -1.50
CA LYS A 82 -14.44 -6.47 -1.03
C LYS A 82 -13.95 -5.08 -0.62
N PRO A 83 -14.55 -4.01 -1.16
CA PRO A 83 -14.36 -2.69 -0.57
C PRO A 83 -14.88 -2.68 0.87
N VAL A 84 -14.36 -1.75 1.67
CA VAL A 84 -14.70 -1.63 3.10
C VAL A 84 -16.23 -1.56 3.36
N SER A 85 -16.99 -0.94 2.45
CA SER A 85 -18.46 -0.83 2.54
C SER A 85 -19.22 -2.14 2.45
N LEU A 86 -18.58 -3.20 1.92
CA LEU A 86 -19.14 -4.55 1.81
C LEU A 86 -18.59 -5.52 2.87
N CYS A 87 -17.64 -5.08 3.71
CA CYS A 87 -17.10 -5.88 4.81
C CYS A 87 -17.93 -5.68 6.08
N GLY A 88 -18.08 -6.74 6.89
CA GLY A 88 -18.75 -6.68 8.19
C GLY A 88 -17.93 -6.00 9.28
N SER A 89 -16.63 -5.79 9.06
CA SER A 89 -15.74 -5.08 9.98
C SER A 89 -14.46 -4.57 9.27
N ILE A 90 -13.77 -3.64 9.90
CA ILE A 90 -12.42 -3.19 9.46
C ILE A 90 -11.40 -4.33 9.54
N GLU A 91 -11.50 -5.22 10.52
CA GLU A 91 -10.62 -6.39 10.61
C GLU A 91 -10.82 -7.33 9.42
N GLU A 92 -12.07 -7.61 9.01
CA GLU A 92 -12.35 -8.41 7.80
C GLU A 92 -11.69 -7.77 6.57
N TYR A 93 -11.85 -6.46 6.41
CA TYR A 93 -11.24 -5.73 5.30
C TYR A 93 -9.71 -5.87 5.29
N ASN A 94 -9.05 -5.62 6.43
CA ASN A 94 -7.59 -5.65 6.53
C ASN A 94 -7.00 -7.07 6.47
N LEU A 95 -7.80 -8.12 6.71
CA LEU A 95 -7.39 -9.52 6.56
C LEU A 95 -7.49 -10.02 5.11
N GLN A 96 -7.98 -9.21 4.18
CA GLN A 96 -8.04 -9.61 2.78
C GLN A 96 -6.63 -9.81 2.20
N PRO A 97 -6.43 -10.81 1.31
CA PRO A 97 -5.11 -11.11 0.76
C PRO A 97 -4.41 -9.92 0.10
N ALA A 98 -5.16 -9.03 -0.55
CA ALA A 98 -4.65 -7.81 -1.16
C ALA A 98 -4.05 -6.85 -0.12
N GLU A 99 -4.79 -6.59 0.96
CA GLU A 99 -4.39 -5.67 2.04
C GLU A 99 -3.21 -6.21 2.86
N ILE A 100 -3.21 -7.52 3.17
CA ILE A 100 -2.09 -8.16 3.87
C ILE A 100 -0.81 -8.09 3.02
N ASP A 101 -0.89 -8.38 1.72
CA ASP A 101 0.25 -8.32 0.81
C ASP A 101 0.75 -6.88 0.60
N ALA A 102 -0.16 -5.91 0.49
CA ALA A 102 0.17 -4.49 0.35
C ALA A 102 0.86 -3.92 1.60
N ASN A 103 0.29 -4.17 2.78
CA ASN A 103 0.89 -3.74 4.05
C ASN A 103 2.24 -4.42 4.32
N ALA A 104 2.37 -5.71 4.00
CA ALA A 104 3.62 -6.43 4.17
C ALA A 104 4.71 -5.93 3.21
N PHE A 105 4.35 -5.64 1.96
CA PHE A 105 5.28 -5.06 1.01
C PHE A 105 5.74 -3.67 1.47
N ALA A 106 4.80 -2.80 1.85
CA ALA A 106 5.13 -1.48 2.37
C ALA A 106 6.04 -1.55 3.59
N ALA A 107 5.76 -2.46 4.54
CA ALA A 107 6.64 -2.68 5.69
C ALA A 107 8.05 -3.15 5.30
N ALA A 108 8.15 -4.05 4.33
CA ALA A 108 9.45 -4.50 3.82
C ALA A 108 10.25 -3.33 3.21
N VAL A 109 9.60 -2.51 2.37
CA VAL A 109 10.21 -1.29 1.79
C VAL A 109 10.64 -0.32 2.88
N MET A 110 9.81 -0.08 3.90
CA MET A 110 10.18 0.82 5.00
C MET A 110 11.39 0.32 5.79
N MET A 111 11.46 -0.98 6.04
CA MET A 111 12.58 -1.59 6.75
C MET A 111 13.86 -1.57 5.94
N ASP A 112 13.79 -1.85 4.64
CA ASP A 112 14.96 -1.93 3.75
C ASP A 112 15.49 -0.54 3.36
N ALA A 113 14.62 0.35 2.89
CA ALA A 113 15.02 1.66 2.37
C ALA A 113 15.27 2.71 3.47
N PHE A 114 14.57 2.62 4.61
CA PHE A 114 14.62 3.64 5.66
C PHE A 114 15.09 3.12 7.02
N GLY A 115 15.26 1.80 7.19
CA GLY A 115 15.64 1.21 8.47
C GLY A 115 14.57 1.37 9.57
N VAL A 116 13.31 1.62 9.19
CA VAL A 116 12.20 1.82 10.13
C VAL A 116 11.21 0.67 10.09
N LYS A 117 10.71 0.27 11.27
CA LYS A 117 9.73 -0.80 11.42
C LYS A 117 8.36 -0.22 11.73
N PRO A 118 7.36 -0.36 10.84
CA PRO A 118 5.99 0.07 11.13
C PRO A 118 5.42 -0.65 12.36
N LEU A 119 4.64 0.05 13.18
CA LEU A 119 4.06 -0.51 14.41
C LEU A 119 2.64 -1.07 14.23
N PHE A 120 1.92 -0.58 13.21
CA PHE A 120 0.53 -0.95 12.94
C PHE A 120 -0.42 -0.76 14.13
N GLU A 121 -0.25 0.29 14.93
CA GLU A 121 -0.95 0.49 16.22
C GLU A 121 -2.48 0.41 16.12
N ASN A 122 -3.05 0.83 14.99
CA ASN A 122 -4.49 0.82 14.74
C ASN A 122 -5.03 -0.53 14.22
N GLN A 123 -4.18 -1.55 14.07
CA GLN A 123 -4.55 -2.87 13.59
C GLN A 123 -4.72 -3.85 14.76
N SER A 124 -5.58 -4.86 14.57
CA SER A 124 -5.69 -5.95 15.54
C SER A 124 -4.43 -6.83 15.53
N GLU A 125 -4.15 -7.51 16.64
CA GLU A 125 -2.99 -8.42 16.73
C GLU A 125 -3.02 -9.53 15.68
N LYS A 126 -4.23 -9.97 15.29
CA LYS A 126 -4.42 -10.94 14.22
C LYS A 126 -3.92 -10.38 12.88
N VAL A 127 -4.36 -9.18 12.50
CA VAL A 127 -3.91 -8.52 11.26
C VAL A 127 -2.39 -8.29 11.28
N LYS A 128 -1.85 -7.81 12.41
CA LYS A 128 -0.39 -7.61 12.56
C LYS A 128 0.38 -8.91 12.33
N SER A 129 -0.09 -10.02 12.90
CA SER A 129 0.55 -11.33 12.74
C SER A 129 0.61 -11.74 11.26
N GLU A 130 -0.51 -11.66 10.55
CA GLU A 130 -0.61 -12.02 9.13
C GLU A 130 0.29 -11.14 8.25
N ILE A 131 0.34 -9.83 8.53
CA ILE A 131 1.26 -8.91 7.86
C ILE A 131 2.71 -9.36 8.08
N TRP A 132 3.13 -9.59 9.32
CA TRP A 132 4.51 -9.97 9.63
C TRP A 132 4.90 -11.34 9.08
N ASP A 133 3.97 -12.29 9.04
CA ASP A 133 4.18 -13.57 8.38
C ASP A 133 4.41 -13.39 6.88
N ARG A 134 3.62 -12.50 6.24
CA ARG A 134 3.83 -12.16 4.83
C ARG A 134 5.13 -11.40 4.58
N VAL A 135 5.57 -10.53 5.49
CA VAL A 135 6.84 -9.78 5.39
C VAL A 135 8.03 -10.71 5.22
N LYS A 136 8.03 -11.87 5.89
CA LYS A 136 9.12 -12.87 5.79
C LYS A 136 9.36 -13.33 4.34
N CYS A 137 8.35 -13.32 3.49
CA CYS A 137 8.48 -13.68 2.07
C CYS A 137 9.27 -12.65 1.25
N PHE A 138 9.46 -11.43 1.74
CA PHE A 138 10.23 -10.38 1.06
C PHE A 138 11.72 -10.38 1.45
N PHE A 139 12.05 -10.84 2.66
CA PHE A 139 13.43 -10.91 3.18
C PHE A 139 14.10 -12.29 3.02
N GLY A 140 13.37 -13.30 2.55
CA GLY A 140 13.86 -14.68 2.39
C GLY A 140 14.36 -15.04 0.98
N ARG A 141 14.84 -14.07 0.20
CA ARG A 141 15.47 -14.32 -1.11
C ARG A 141 16.98 -14.26 -1.01
#